data_AF-A0A434A1C5-F1
#
_entry.id   AF-A0A434A1C5-F1
#
_cell.length_a   1.000
_cell.length_b   1.000
_cell.length_c   1.000
_cell.angle_alpha   90.00
_cell.angle_beta   90.00
_cell.angle_gamma   90.00
#
_symmetry.space_group_name_H-M   'P 1'
#
loop_
_entity.id
_entity.type
_entity.pdbx_description
1 polymer ?
#
loop_
_entity_poly.entity_id
_entity_poly.type
_entity_poly.pdbx_seq_one_letter_code
_entity_poly.pdbx_strand_id
1 'polypeptide(L)'
;MKDLKKYSNKTKAAFILLVVMLIIIVSNFNTLENSKNVNENINAIYKDRLVVAHYIFQYSKEIHFIKTEAEQLHLSDTIKKNEITTTLKVIHSIDDLYSKTVLTPKEKTYFEAFLNSCETIRLQSQNNNWKQVSQSGAEALRTLELLSEIQITEGKAKLKAANEMYIGNNSLGQLQIALLIILGGITFYLLIIKKKKTIRIPEPPSLN
;
A
#
# COMPACT_ATOMS: atom_id res chain seq x y z
N MET A 1 -20.43 -46.89 37.01
CA MET A 1 -20.28 -46.74 35.54
C MET A 1 -20.82 -45.38 35.15
N LYS A 2 -20.11 -44.68 34.26
CA LYS A 2 -20.35 -43.26 33.89
C LYS A 2 -21.77 -43.04 33.38
N ASP A 3 -22.55 -42.20 34.07
CA ASP A 3 -23.74 -41.56 33.52
C ASP A 3 -23.34 -40.67 32.34
N LEU A 4 -23.42 -41.22 31.13
CA LEU A 4 -23.31 -40.45 29.90
C LEU A 4 -24.58 -39.59 29.79
N LYS A 5 -24.50 -38.40 30.38
CA LYS A 5 -25.48 -37.32 30.36
C LYS A 5 -26.10 -37.23 28.96
N LYS A 6 -27.37 -37.62 28.82
CA LYS A 6 -28.13 -37.54 27.57
C LYS A 6 -28.28 -36.06 27.19
N TYR A 7 -27.35 -35.55 26.40
CA TYR A 7 -27.39 -34.18 25.89
C TYR A 7 -28.71 -33.97 25.12
N SER A 8 -29.48 -32.97 25.56
CA SER A 8 -30.71 -32.56 24.88
C SER A 8 -30.38 -32.05 23.47
N ASN A 9 -31.29 -32.21 22.50
CA ASN A 9 -31.12 -31.64 21.16
C ASN A 9 -30.82 -30.12 21.22
N LYS A 10 -31.29 -29.42 22.26
CA LYS A 10 -31.00 -28.01 22.53
C LYS A 10 -29.51 -27.74 22.83
N THR A 11 -28.85 -28.62 23.59
CA THR A 11 -27.42 -28.47 23.91
C THR A 11 -26.53 -28.82 22.72
N LYS A 12 -26.96 -29.75 21.85
CA LYS A 12 -26.28 -30.01 20.57
C LYS A 12 -26.37 -28.81 19.62
N ALA A 13 -27.56 -28.20 19.51
CA ALA A 13 -27.77 -26.99 18.69
C ALA A 13 -26.94 -25.80 19.20
N ALA A 14 -26.90 -25.57 20.52
CA ALA A 14 -26.06 -24.54 21.12
C ALA A 14 -24.56 -24.77 20.86
N PHE A 15 -24.11 -26.04 20.90
CA PHE A 15 -22.72 -26.38 20.61
C PHE A 15 -22.35 -26.13 19.13
N ILE A 16 -23.24 -26.48 18.19
CA ILE A 16 -23.05 -26.19 16.76
C ILE A 16 -22.96 -24.67 16.53
N LEU A 17 -23.86 -23.89 17.15
CA LEU A 17 -23.83 -22.42 17.09
C LEU A 17 -22.52 -21.85 17.64
N LEU A 18 -22.00 -22.42 18.73
CA LEU A 18 -20.73 -22.01 19.32
C LEU A 18 -19.55 -22.24 18.37
N VAL A 19 -19.51 -23.39 17.69
CA VAL A 19 -18.48 -23.68 16.67
C VAL A 19 -18.56 -22.68 15.51
N VAL A 20 -19.77 -22.36 15.02
CA VAL A 20 -19.97 -21.36 13.97
C VAL A 20 -19.49 -19.97 14.41
N MET A 21 -19.77 -19.57 15.66
CA MET A 21 -19.28 -18.31 16.21
C MET A 21 -17.75 -18.28 16.29
N LEU A 22 -17.10 -19.38 16.69
CA LEU A 22 -15.63 -19.47 16.72
C LEU A 22 -15.02 -19.31 15.32
N ILE A 23 -15.61 -19.93 14.29
CA ILE A 23 -15.15 -19.79 12.90
C ILE A 23 -15.24 -18.33 12.45
N ILE A 24 -16.35 -17.64 12.77
CA ILE A 24 -16.53 -16.23 12.43
C ILE A 24 -15.52 -15.34 13.17
N ILE A 25 -15.26 -15.60 14.45
CA ILE A 25 -14.27 -14.86 15.24
C ILE A 25 -12.88 -15.01 14.64
N VAL A 26 -12.45 -16.23 14.31
CA VAL A 26 -11.14 -16.48 13.67
C VAL A 26 -11.05 -15.78 12.32
N SER A 27 -12.10 -15.84 11.51
CA SER A 27 -12.16 -15.12 10.23
C SER A 27 -12.07 -13.61 10.40
N ASN A 28 -12.71 -13.05 11.44
CA ASN A 28 -12.67 -11.63 11.74
C ASN A 28 -11.28 -11.18 12.18
N PHE A 29 -10.62 -11.96 13.05
CA PHE A 29 -9.24 -11.71 13.48
C PHE A 29 -8.26 -11.69 12.30
N ASN A 30 -8.33 -12.67 11.40
CA ASN A 30 -7.50 -12.69 10.20
C ASN A 30 -7.76 -11.46 9.29
N THR A 31 -9.01 -11.00 9.22
CA THR A 31 -9.38 -9.80 8.44
C THR A 31 -8.84 -8.50 9.06
N LEU A 32 -8.83 -8.42 10.39
CA LEU A 32 -8.25 -7.30 11.15
C LEU A 32 -6.73 -7.26 11.04
N GLU A 33 -6.06 -8.42 11.07
CA GLU A 33 -4.62 -8.51 10.90
C GLU A 33 -4.19 -8.12 9.47
N ASN A 34 -4.91 -8.60 8.45
CA ASN A 34 -4.70 -8.15 7.08
C ASN A 34 -4.92 -6.63 6.91
N SER A 35 -5.85 -6.03 7.66
CA SER A 35 -6.09 -4.57 7.63
C SER A 35 -4.95 -3.77 8.24
N LYS A 36 -4.25 -4.28 9.28
CA LYS A 36 -3.05 -3.63 9.81
C LYS A 36 -1.91 -3.62 8.79
N ASN A 37 -1.73 -4.71 8.05
CA ASN A 37 -0.74 -4.80 6.98
C ASN A 37 -1.02 -3.79 5.85
N VAL A 38 -2.29 -3.47 5.56
CA VAL A 38 -2.66 -2.44 4.57
C VAL A 38 -2.19 -1.04 5.00
N ASN A 39 -2.35 -0.69 6.28
CA ASN A 39 -1.95 0.64 6.78
C ASN A 39 -0.43 0.85 6.76
N GLU A 40 0.36 -0.18 7.10
CA GLU A 40 1.82 -0.13 7.03
C GLU A 40 2.31 -0.03 5.57
N ASN A 41 1.67 -0.77 4.65
CA ASN A 41 1.96 -0.69 3.22
C ASN A 41 1.63 0.69 2.63
N ILE A 42 0.54 1.33 3.06
CA ILE A 42 0.20 2.72 2.64
C ILE A 42 1.31 3.69 3.04
N ASN A 43 1.78 3.60 4.30
CA ASN A 43 2.80 4.51 4.82
C ASN A 43 4.16 4.28 4.15
N ALA A 44 4.51 3.01 3.89
CA ALA A 44 5.72 2.65 3.15
C ALA A 44 5.68 3.16 1.70
N ILE A 45 4.54 3.01 1.00
CA ILE A 45 4.35 3.54 -0.36
C ILE A 45 4.46 5.07 -0.37
N TYR A 46 3.82 5.76 0.58
CA TYR A 46 3.86 7.22 0.64
C TYR A 46 5.29 7.73 0.89
N LYS A 47 6.02 7.10 1.81
CA LYS A 47 7.40 7.46 2.12
C LYS A 47 8.35 7.18 0.95
N ASP A 48 8.19 6.04 0.27
CA ASP A 48 8.93 5.70 -0.95
C ASP A 48 8.67 6.73 -2.07
N ARG A 49 7.40 7.05 -2.37
CA ARG A 49 7.05 8.03 -3.41
C ARG A 49 7.56 9.44 -3.10
N LEU A 50 7.58 9.85 -1.83
CA LEU A 50 8.13 11.17 -1.45
C LEU A 50 9.64 11.24 -1.69
N VAL A 51 10.37 10.18 -1.36
CA VAL A 51 11.82 10.10 -1.61
C VAL A 51 12.11 10.14 -3.10
N VAL A 52 11.34 9.39 -3.91
CA VAL A 52 11.52 9.38 -5.36
C VAL A 52 11.22 10.75 -5.98
N ALA A 53 10.14 11.42 -5.55
CA ALA A 53 9.82 12.78 -6.00
C ALA A 53 10.92 13.79 -5.64
N HIS A 54 11.55 13.64 -4.47
CA HIS A 54 12.68 14.47 -4.06
C HIS A 54 13.88 14.30 -5.00
N TYR A 55 14.21 13.07 -5.41
CA TYR A 55 15.28 12.82 -6.36
C TYR A 55 14.98 13.39 -7.75
N ILE A 56 13.74 13.23 -8.25
CA ILE A 56 13.30 13.85 -9.52
C ILE A 56 13.50 15.36 -9.49
N PHE A 57 13.12 16.00 -8.37
CA PHE A 57 13.35 17.42 -8.19
C PHE A 57 14.83 17.81 -8.20
N GLN A 58 15.69 17.02 -7.52
CA GLN A 58 17.14 17.25 -7.56
C GLN A 58 17.69 17.12 -8.98
N TYR A 59 17.31 16.09 -9.74
CA TYR A 59 17.70 15.97 -11.15
C TYR A 59 17.31 17.18 -11.97
N SER A 60 16.06 17.65 -11.86
CA SER A 60 15.59 18.82 -12.61
C SER A 60 16.45 20.04 -12.33
N LYS A 61 16.82 20.27 -11.06
CA LYS A 61 17.69 21.39 -10.67
C LYS A 61 19.09 21.28 -11.31
N GLU A 62 19.71 20.10 -11.28
CA GLU A 62 21.03 19.88 -11.88
C GLU A 62 21.00 20.00 -13.42
N ILE A 63 19.94 19.51 -14.07
CA ILE A 63 19.77 19.67 -15.52
C ILE A 63 19.50 21.12 -15.92
N HIS A 64 18.71 21.86 -15.14
CA HIS A 64 18.53 23.29 -15.34
C HIS A 64 19.87 24.03 -15.28
N PHE A 65 20.71 23.70 -14.29
CA PHE A 65 22.05 24.25 -14.18
C PHE A 65 22.90 23.95 -15.44
N ILE A 66 22.97 22.68 -15.87
CA ILE A 66 23.68 22.28 -17.10
C ILE A 66 23.21 23.08 -18.32
N LYS A 67 21.90 23.23 -18.50
CA LYS A 67 21.32 23.98 -19.62
C LYS A 67 21.72 25.45 -19.56
N THR A 68 21.65 26.08 -18.39
CA THR A 68 22.06 27.47 -18.19
C THR A 68 23.55 27.66 -18.50
N GLU A 69 24.43 26.78 -18.00
CA GLU A 69 25.88 26.83 -18.29
C GLU A 69 26.19 26.68 -19.77
N ALA A 70 25.49 25.79 -20.47
CA ALA A 70 25.65 25.62 -21.92
C ALA A 70 25.28 26.89 -22.70
N GLU A 71 24.23 27.60 -22.28
CA GLU A 71 23.69 28.80 -22.92
C GLU A 71 24.47 30.09 -22.61
N GLN A 72 25.32 30.10 -21.58
CA GLN A 72 26.10 31.29 -21.21
C GLN A 72 27.13 31.65 -22.29
N LEU A 73 26.99 32.83 -22.90
CA LEU A 73 27.86 33.28 -24.00
C LEU A 73 29.26 33.73 -23.56
N HIS A 74 29.42 34.09 -22.28
CA HIS A 74 30.67 34.69 -21.77
C HIS A 74 31.65 33.69 -21.14
N LEU A 75 31.24 32.43 -20.96
CA LEU A 75 32.09 31.39 -20.39
C LEU A 75 32.92 30.70 -21.48
N SER A 76 34.19 30.44 -21.17
CA SER A 76 35.05 29.61 -22.02
C SER A 76 34.55 28.16 -22.07
N ASP A 77 34.77 27.48 -23.20
CA ASP A 77 34.41 26.07 -23.38
C ASP A 77 34.99 25.17 -22.28
N THR A 78 36.20 25.46 -21.82
CA THR A 78 36.88 24.71 -20.75
C THR A 78 36.13 24.82 -19.42
N ILE A 79 35.65 26.01 -19.08
CA ILE A 79 34.88 26.23 -17.84
C ILE A 79 33.55 25.48 -17.95
N LYS A 80 32.81 25.66 -19.05
CA LYS A 80 31.54 24.95 -19.28
C LYS A 80 31.69 23.43 -19.17
N LYS A 81 32.72 22.86 -19.80
CA LYS A 81 33.04 21.43 -19.70
C LYS A 81 33.22 20.98 -18.26
N ASN A 82 34.00 21.74 -17.49
CA ASN A 82 34.32 21.39 -16.11
C ASN A 82 33.08 21.44 -15.21
N GLU A 83 32.28 22.50 -15.32
CA GLU A 83 31.02 22.65 -14.58
C GLU A 83 30.05 21.52 -14.93
N ILE A 84 29.77 21.30 -16.22
CA ILE A 84 28.86 20.23 -16.67
C ILE A 84 29.35 18.85 -16.23
N THR A 85 30.66 18.59 -16.32
CA THR A 85 31.23 17.31 -15.86
C THR A 85 31.08 17.13 -14.35
N THR A 86 31.22 18.20 -13.58
CA THR A 86 31.03 18.16 -12.12
C THR A 86 29.56 17.93 -11.77
N THR A 87 28.64 18.62 -12.44
CA THR A 87 27.20 18.42 -12.26
C THR A 87 26.75 17.01 -12.65
N LEU A 88 27.28 16.44 -13.73
CA LEU A 88 26.99 15.06 -14.12
C LEU A 88 27.43 14.04 -13.06
N LYS A 89 28.52 14.31 -12.31
CA LYS A 89 28.91 13.45 -11.17
C LYS A 89 27.90 13.53 -10.02
N VAL A 90 27.32 14.72 -9.79
CA VAL A 90 26.23 14.88 -8.80
C VAL A 90 25.01 14.08 -9.23
N ILE A 91 24.59 14.19 -10.51
CA ILE A 91 23.51 13.38 -11.09
C ILE A 91 23.78 11.89 -10.88
N HIS A 92 24.99 11.42 -11.16
CA HIS A 92 25.36 10.02 -10.98
C HIS A 92 25.24 9.54 -9.52
N SER A 93 25.58 10.39 -8.54
CA SER A 93 25.38 10.07 -7.13
C SER A 93 23.90 9.94 -6.74
N ILE A 94 23.01 10.65 -7.43
CA ILE A 94 21.56 10.54 -7.27
C ILE A 94 21.07 9.24 -7.93
N ASP A 95 21.62 8.83 -9.08
CA ASP A 95 21.27 7.57 -9.77
C ASP A 95 21.45 6.34 -8.87
N ASP A 96 22.53 6.29 -8.10
CA ASP A 96 22.82 5.23 -7.14
C ASP A 96 21.80 5.15 -5.99
N LEU A 97 21.18 6.27 -5.63
CA LEU A 97 20.13 6.33 -4.62
C LEU A 97 18.76 6.01 -5.25
N TYR A 98 18.50 6.56 -6.44
CA TYR A 98 17.27 6.38 -7.18
C TYR A 98 17.05 4.92 -7.59
N SER A 99 18.10 4.23 -8.04
CA SER A 99 18.06 2.82 -8.44
C SER A 99 17.73 1.85 -7.31
N LYS A 100 17.91 2.26 -6.04
CA LYS A 100 17.53 1.48 -4.85
C LYS A 100 16.05 1.60 -4.50
N THR A 101 15.32 2.52 -5.15
CA THR A 101 13.89 2.69 -4.96
C THR A 101 13.08 1.71 -5.79
N VAL A 102 11.81 1.51 -5.46
CA VAL A 102 10.94 0.57 -6.17
C VAL A 102 10.31 1.25 -7.38
N LEU A 103 10.95 1.11 -8.54
CA LEU A 103 10.41 1.63 -9.81
C LEU A 103 9.37 0.68 -10.41
N THR A 104 8.27 1.25 -10.90
CA THR A 104 7.34 0.56 -11.77
C THR A 104 7.96 0.35 -13.17
N PRO A 105 7.46 -0.61 -13.96
CA PRO A 105 7.96 -0.82 -15.32
C PRO A 105 7.90 0.44 -16.20
N LYS A 106 6.83 1.25 -16.06
CA LYS A 106 6.70 2.53 -16.77
C LYS A 106 7.76 3.52 -16.34
N GLU A 107 7.94 3.72 -15.03
CA GLU A 107 8.96 4.63 -14.49
C GLU A 107 10.36 4.25 -14.95
N LYS A 108 10.67 2.95 -15.01
CA LYS A 108 11.95 2.45 -15.50
C LYS A 108 12.24 2.90 -16.93
N THR A 109 11.26 2.80 -17.84
CA THR A 109 11.42 3.23 -19.23
C THR A 109 11.74 4.72 -19.35
N TYR A 110 11.04 5.57 -18.60
CA TYR A 110 11.29 7.01 -18.62
C TYR A 110 12.62 7.37 -17.92
N PHE A 111 13.00 6.63 -16.88
CA PHE A 111 14.29 6.81 -16.23
C PHE A 111 15.45 6.43 -17.16
N GLU A 112 15.34 5.33 -17.91
CA GLU A 112 16.33 4.95 -18.94
C GLU A 112 16.44 6.02 -20.04
N ALA A 113 15.32 6.60 -20.48
CA ALA A 113 15.33 7.72 -21.43
C ALA A 113 16.06 8.95 -20.86
N PHE A 114 15.84 9.27 -19.58
CA PHE A 114 16.56 10.35 -18.89
C PHE A 114 18.07 10.10 -18.85
N LEU A 115 18.50 8.88 -18.50
CA LEU A 115 19.92 8.52 -18.48
C LEU A 115 20.57 8.65 -19.87
N ASN A 116 19.84 8.28 -20.93
CA ASN A 116 20.31 8.45 -22.31
C ASN A 116 20.50 9.93 -22.68
N SER A 117 19.62 10.82 -22.21
CA SER A 117 19.79 12.27 -22.37
C SER A 117 21.01 12.78 -21.60
N CYS A 118 21.26 12.30 -20.37
CA CYS A 118 22.47 12.62 -19.60
C CYS A 118 23.75 12.17 -20.31
N GLU A 119 23.75 10.99 -20.92
CA GLU A 119 24.88 10.48 -21.68
C GLU A 119 25.12 11.32 -22.95
N THR A 120 24.05 11.74 -23.61
CA THR A 120 24.13 12.67 -24.75
C THR A 120 24.72 14.02 -24.32
N ILE A 121 24.28 14.57 -23.19
CA ILE A 121 24.86 15.79 -22.60
C ILE A 121 26.36 15.62 -22.38
N ARG A 122 26.79 14.49 -21.81
CA ARG A 122 28.21 14.19 -21.54
C ARG A 122 29.04 14.20 -22.83
N LEU A 123 28.59 13.47 -23.84
CA LEU A 123 29.28 13.36 -25.13
C LEU A 123 29.34 14.70 -25.88
N GLN A 124 28.24 15.44 -25.89
CA GLN A 124 28.14 16.70 -26.64
C GLN A 124 28.89 17.84 -25.92
N SER A 125 28.96 17.80 -24.59
CA SER A 125 29.83 18.68 -23.81
C SER A 125 31.30 18.45 -24.16
N GLN A 126 31.73 17.19 -24.33
CA GLN A 126 33.09 16.87 -24.80
C GLN A 126 33.41 17.44 -26.18
N ASN A 127 32.42 17.52 -27.06
CA ASN A 127 32.55 18.05 -28.42
C ASN A 127 32.30 19.57 -28.53
N ASN A 128 32.15 20.29 -27.41
CA ASN A 128 31.79 21.72 -27.37
C ASN A 128 30.48 22.04 -28.12
N ASN A 129 29.58 21.06 -28.29
CA ASN A 129 28.31 21.26 -28.97
C ASN A 129 27.25 21.76 -27.98
N TRP A 130 27.37 23.02 -27.55
CA TRP A 130 26.53 23.63 -26.52
C TRP A 130 25.06 23.70 -26.89
N LYS A 131 24.75 23.85 -28.17
CA LYS A 131 23.38 23.81 -28.68
C LYS A 131 22.74 22.45 -28.42
N GLN A 132 23.45 21.37 -28.76
CA GLN A 132 22.95 20.01 -28.51
C GLN A 132 22.88 19.69 -27.02
N VAL A 133 23.82 20.21 -26.21
CA VAL A 133 23.75 20.09 -24.74
C VAL A 133 22.47 20.73 -24.20
N SER A 134 22.16 21.98 -24.60
CA SER A 134 20.91 22.64 -24.18
C SER A 134 19.67 21.89 -24.66
N GLN A 135 19.65 21.40 -25.90
CA GLN A 135 18.53 20.61 -26.43
C GLN A 135 18.32 19.30 -25.66
N SER A 136 19.41 18.58 -25.38
CA SER A 136 19.36 17.32 -24.61
C SER A 136 18.97 17.58 -23.15
N GLY A 137 19.36 18.73 -22.59
CA GLY A 137 18.90 19.19 -21.28
C GLY A 137 17.40 19.49 -21.26
N ALA A 138 16.85 20.11 -22.29
CA ALA A 138 15.42 20.34 -22.41
C ALA A 138 14.63 19.02 -22.55
N GLU A 139 15.16 18.05 -23.30
CA GLU A 139 14.58 16.70 -23.41
C GLU A 139 14.62 15.94 -22.08
N ALA A 140 15.75 16.02 -21.36
CA ALA A 140 15.87 15.45 -20.02
C ALA A 140 14.84 16.05 -19.04
N LEU A 141 14.67 17.38 -19.03
CA LEU A 141 13.66 18.04 -18.19
C LEU A 141 12.24 17.58 -18.52
N ARG A 142 11.89 17.49 -19.81
CA ARG A 142 10.58 16.98 -20.23
C ARG A 142 10.37 15.54 -19.79
N THR A 143 11.41 14.72 -19.85
CA THR A 143 11.37 13.32 -19.41
C THR A 143 11.15 13.22 -17.90
N LEU A 144 11.83 14.07 -17.11
CA LEU A 144 11.64 14.16 -15.65
C LEU A 144 10.22 14.65 -15.28
N GLU A 145 9.66 15.58 -16.03
CA GLU A 145 8.27 16.04 -15.85
C GLU A 145 7.29 14.89 -16.07
N LEU A 146 7.42 14.13 -17.17
CA LEU A 146 6.60 12.95 -17.43
C LEU A 146 6.78 11.87 -16.35
N LEU A 147 8.01 11.66 -15.88
CA LEU A 147 8.29 10.72 -14.79
C LEU A 147 7.60 11.15 -13.48
N SER A 148 7.57 12.44 -13.19
CA SER A 148 6.84 13.01 -12.04
C SER A 148 5.33 12.83 -12.17
N GLU A 149 4.75 13.03 -13.35
CA GLU A 149 3.32 12.80 -13.58
C GLU A 149 2.94 11.33 -13.42
N ILE A 150 3.78 10.42 -13.92
CA ILE A 150 3.61 8.96 -13.76
C ILE A 150 3.65 8.60 -12.27
N GLN A 151 4.65 9.09 -11.53
CA GLN A 151 4.78 8.89 -10.08
C GLN A 151 3.51 9.30 -9.32
N ILE A 152 2.95 10.47 -9.65
CA ILE A 152 1.73 10.97 -9.02
C ILE A 152 0.54 10.06 -9.35
N THR A 153 0.43 9.63 -10.60
CA THR A 153 -0.67 8.77 -11.06
C THR A 153 -0.61 7.38 -10.43
N GLU A 154 0.56 6.74 -10.42
CA GLU A 154 0.81 5.44 -9.79
C GLU A 154 0.61 5.52 -8.26
N GLY A 155 1.09 6.60 -7.63
CA GLY A 155 0.87 6.87 -6.21
C GLY A 155 -0.62 6.99 -5.85
N LYS A 156 -1.39 7.74 -6.64
CA LYS A 156 -2.85 7.86 -6.47
C LYS A 156 -3.56 6.51 -6.66
N ALA A 157 -3.16 5.73 -7.66
CA ALA A 157 -3.74 4.40 -7.91
C ALA A 157 -3.51 3.44 -6.74
N LYS A 158 -2.26 3.38 -6.23
CA LYS A 158 -1.91 2.55 -5.07
C LYS A 158 -2.65 2.99 -3.80
N LEU A 159 -2.74 4.30 -3.55
CA LEU A 159 -3.51 4.84 -2.42
C LEU A 159 -5.00 4.50 -2.53
N LYS A 160 -5.59 4.65 -3.72
CA LYS A 160 -6.99 4.30 -3.96
C LYS A 160 -7.26 2.81 -3.70
N ALA A 161 -6.43 1.93 -4.25
CA ALA A 161 -6.56 0.48 -4.05
C ALA A 161 -6.44 0.10 -2.56
N ALA A 162 -5.49 0.69 -1.84
CA ALA A 162 -5.33 0.43 -0.42
C ALA A 162 -6.50 0.97 0.42
N ASN A 163 -7.06 2.13 0.06
CA ASN A 163 -8.26 2.68 0.70
C ASN A 163 -9.51 1.83 0.43
N GLU A 164 -9.68 1.31 -0.79
CA GLU A 164 -10.77 0.38 -1.12
C GLU A 164 -10.68 -0.92 -0.32
N MET A 165 -9.47 -1.49 -0.16
CA MET A 165 -9.24 -2.64 0.72
C MET A 165 -9.59 -2.33 2.18
N TYR A 166 -9.21 -1.14 2.67
CA TYR A 166 -9.52 -0.69 4.03
C TYR A 166 -11.04 -0.55 4.28
N ILE A 167 -11.76 0.12 3.37
CA ILE A 167 -13.20 0.34 3.49
C ILE A 167 -13.97 -0.99 3.40
N GLY A 168 -13.60 -1.87 2.46
CA GLY A 168 -14.24 -3.17 2.28
C GLY A 168 -14.12 -4.05 3.54
N ASN A 169 -12.93 -4.09 4.15
CA ASN A 169 -12.70 -4.86 5.37
C ASN A 169 -13.47 -4.33 6.58
N ASN A 170 -13.59 -2.99 6.70
CA ASN A 170 -14.32 -2.39 7.82
C ASN A 170 -15.84 -2.68 7.76
N SER A 171 -16.45 -2.63 6.57
CA SER A 171 -17.89 -2.92 6.40
C SER A 171 -18.22 -4.40 6.66
N LEU A 172 -17.40 -5.33 6.14
CA LEU A 172 -17.56 -6.76 6.40
C LEU A 172 -17.36 -7.11 7.89
N GLY A 173 -16.39 -6.47 8.55
CA GLY A 173 -16.16 -6.65 9.98
C GLY A 173 -17.35 -6.22 10.84
N GLN A 174 -17.99 -5.10 10.52
CA GLN A 174 -19.19 -4.62 11.24
C GLN A 174 -20.38 -5.58 11.12
N LEU A 175 -20.60 -6.14 9.93
CA LEU A 175 -21.65 -7.14 9.71
C LEU A 175 -21.38 -8.44 10.48
N GLN A 176 -20.13 -8.89 10.55
CA GLN A 176 -19.74 -10.07 11.32
C GLN A 176 -19.99 -9.87 12.83
N ILE A 177 -19.64 -8.70 13.39
CA ILE A 177 -19.89 -8.38 14.80
C ILE A 177 -21.39 -8.35 15.09
N ALA A 178 -22.20 -7.73 14.24
CA ALA A 178 -23.66 -7.72 14.39
C ALA A 178 -24.26 -9.14 14.37
N LEU A 179 -23.77 -10.01 13.49
CA LEU A 179 -24.20 -11.41 13.41
C LEU A 179 -23.81 -12.19 14.68
N LEU A 180 -22.60 -11.96 15.21
CA LEU A 180 -22.15 -12.59 16.46
C LEU A 180 -23.01 -12.19 17.66
N ILE A 181 -23.46 -10.93 17.75
CA ILE A 181 -24.35 -10.47 18.82
C ILE A 181 -25.69 -11.24 18.76
N ILE A 182 -26.27 -11.38 17.56
CA ILE A 182 -27.53 -12.12 17.36
C ILE A 182 -27.36 -13.60 17.71
N LEU A 183 -26.33 -14.26 17.18
CA LEU A 183 -26.05 -15.68 17.42
C LEU A 183 -25.73 -15.95 18.89
N GLY A 184 -24.97 -15.06 19.54
CA GLY A 184 -24.66 -15.12 20.96
C GLY A 184 -25.92 -15.03 21.81
N GLY A 185 -26.84 -14.11 21.49
CA GLY A 185 -28.14 -13.98 22.15
C GLY A 185 -29.00 -15.25 22.04
N ILE A 186 -29.09 -15.84 20.84
CA ILE A 186 -29.83 -17.10 20.60
C ILE A 186 -29.21 -18.25 21.39
N THR A 187 -27.87 -18.36 21.37
CA THR A 187 -27.15 -19.41 22.07
C THR A 187 -27.35 -19.29 23.59
N PHE A 188 -27.26 -18.08 24.14
CA PHE A 188 -27.50 -17.80 25.55
C PHE A 188 -28.94 -18.12 25.97
N TYR A 189 -29.91 -17.72 25.15
CA TYR A 189 -31.33 -18.04 25.36
C TYR A 189 -31.59 -19.56 25.40
N LEU A 190 -31.01 -20.31 24.45
CA LEU A 190 -31.13 -21.77 24.40
C LEU A 190 -30.50 -22.49 25.60
N LEU A 191 -29.44 -21.92 26.18
CA LEU A 191 -28.74 -22.47 27.35
C LEU A 191 -29.46 -22.16 28.67
N ILE A 192 -30.11 -21.00 28.79
CA ILE A 192 -30.75 -20.55 30.05
C ILE A 192 -32.17 -21.10 30.23
N ILE A 193 -32.90 -21.43 29.15
CA ILE A 193 -34.24 -22.00 29.29
C ILE A 193 -34.16 -23.38 29.96
N LYS A 194 -34.39 -23.40 31.27
CA LYS A 194 -34.74 -24.59 32.02
C LYS A 194 -36.12 -25.05 31.56
N LYS A 195 -36.26 -26.34 31.21
CA LYS A 195 -37.58 -26.97 31.04
C LYS A 195 -38.38 -26.67 32.32
N LYS A 196 -39.52 -25.96 32.22
CA LYS A 196 -40.55 -26.03 33.25
C LYS A 196 -40.94 -27.51 33.34
N LYS A 197 -40.54 -28.19 34.43
CA LYS A 197 -41.13 -29.47 34.78
C LYS A 197 -42.59 -29.15 35.12
N THR A 198 -43.52 -29.63 34.30
CA THR A 198 -44.91 -29.77 34.73
C THR A 198 -44.89 -30.75 35.89
N ILE A 199 -45.01 -30.23 37.11
CA ILE A 199 -45.17 -31.04 38.31
C ILE A 199 -46.55 -31.69 38.16
N ARG A 200 -46.59 -32.98 37.86
CA ARG A 200 -47.83 -33.76 38.00
C ARG A 200 -48.07 -33.91 39.50
N ILE A 201 -49.15 -33.30 39.99
CA ILE A 201 -49.64 -33.51 41.36
C ILE A 201 -50.10 -34.97 41.41
N PRO A 202 -49.63 -35.81 42.35
CA PRO A 202 -50.11 -37.18 42.50
C PRO A 202 -51.61 -37.16 42.85
N GLU A 203 -52.41 -37.99 42.18
CA GLU A 203 -53.80 -38.24 42.57
C GLU A 203 -53.83 -38.89 43.97
N PRO A 204 -54.69 -38.42 44.88
CA PRO A 204 -54.80 -39.03 46.21
C PRO A 204 -55.30 -40.47 46.11
N PRO A 205 -54.84 -41.37 47.00
CA PRO A 205 -55.23 -42.78 46.97
C PRO A 205 -56.75 -42.90 47.22
N SER A 206 -57.43 -43.61 46.32
CA SER A 206 -58.82 -44.01 46.50
C SER A 206 -58.93 -45.01 47.66
N LEU A 207 -59.69 -44.67 48.69
CA LEU A 207 -60.09 -45.60 49.75
C LEU A 207 -61.25 -46.47 49.22
N ASN A 208 -60.99 -47.76 49.00
CA ASN A 208 -61.99 -48.82 48.98
C ASN A 208 -61.92 -49.58 50.30
#